data_AF-Q5ZZ37-F1
#
_entry.id   AF-Q5ZZ37-F1
#
_cell.length_a   1.000
_cell.length_b   1.000
_cell.length_c   1.000
_cell.angle_alpha   90.00
_cell.angle_beta   90.00
_cell.angle_gamma   90.00
#
_symmetry.space_group_name_H-M   'P 1'
#
loop_
_entity.id
_entity.type
_entity.pdbx_description
1 polymer ?
#
loop_
_entity_poly.entity_id
_entity_poly.type
_entity_poly.pdbx_seq_one_letter_code
_entity_poly.pdbx_strand_id
1 'polypeptide(L)'
;MYSLFQEGRKMKNTAFLITKNHYPKDYRLKKSPDSDSAMGVAKRILAEVMIFRRVPETISLCGTGCQKCASPHLPKIISAVNKNEPVTFILPAFPGKSPNPEKVLGHLPDHAERLSLNFLGTLCQRIKNFYTPGIKIILCSDGRVFSDVVGMNESDVTAYQLELDRLIKEMSLADLSTFNLDYFYKDLHFVQMREELMKSYGQSLDFLKQKIRNGAKPSASPDEQEANRMYSGITRFLFEDAMHAGQTKSRTAIQKESRFKAYEVIRRSNAWSALIAERFPKAVRLSIHPQTCGSKKLGIRLIGNESWMTPWHGVAVESNKGYVLLRRSEAEALGAKLICSSDGRHSHYQLMAEVSYEL
;
A
#
# COMPACT_ATOMS: atom_id res chain seq x y z
N MET A 1 -35.57 -10.44 -17.11
CA MET A 1 -34.82 -11.52 -16.42
C MET A 1 -34.31 -11.00 -15.09
N TYR A 2 -35.26 -10.78 -14.18
CA TYR A 2 -35.03 -10.52 -12.77
C TYR A 2 -34.74 -11.86 -12.08
N SER A 3 -34.00 -11.83 -10.97
CA SER A 3 -33.55 -12.95 -10.11
C SER A 3 -32.10 -13.37 -10.37
N LEU A 4 -31.20 -12.89 -9.49
CA LEU A 4 -29.95 -13.53 -9.02
C LEU A 4 -29.10 -12.64 -8.07
N PHE A 5 -29.63 -11.52 -7.54
CA PHE A 5 -28.91 -10.66 -6.57
C PHE A 5 -29.52 -10.70 -5.16
N GLN A 6 -29.80 -11.91 -4.66
CA GLN A 6 -30.15 -12.19 -3.27
C GLN A 6 -29.20 -13.26 -2.72
N GLU A 7 -27.91 -12.95 -2.65
CA GLU A 7 -27.03 -13.56 -1.66
C GLU A 7 -26.22 -12.45 -1.00
N GLY A 8 -26.80 -11.88 0.06
CA GLY A 8 -26.04 -11.22 1.10
C GLY A 8 -25.15 -12.25 1.76
N ARG A 9 -24.00 -12.53 1.15
CA ARG A 9 -22.92 -13.24 1.82
C ARG A 9 -22.38 -12.28 2.89
N LYS A 10 -23.00 -12.32 4.09
CA LYS A 10 -22.38 -11.86 5.33
C LYS A 10 -20.96 -12.43 5.28
N MET A 11 -19.94 -11.59 5.06
CA MET A 11 -18.58 -12.01 5.32
C MET A 11 -18.58 -12.38 6.79
N LYS A 12 -18.53 -13.69 7.07
CA LYS A 12 -18.10 -14.15 8.38
C LYS A 12 -16.72 -13.53 8.56
N ASN A 13 -16.64 -12.50 9.39
CA ASN A 13 -15.42 -11.79 9.68
C ASN A 13 -14.51 -12.78 10.40
N THR A 14 -13.72 -13.52 9.64
CA THR A 14 -12.71 -14.47 10.15
C THR A 14 -11.52 -13.74 10.76
N ALA A 15 -11.61 -12.43 10.97
CA ALA A 15 -10.65 -11.61 11.72
C ALA A 15 -10.31 -12.23 13.10
N PHE A 16 -11.21 -13.01 13.69
CA PHE A 16 -10.98 -13.71 14.95
C PHE A 16 -10.24 -15.06 14.85
N LEU A 17 -10.12 -15.67 13.66
CA LEU A 17 -9.46 -16.97 13.47
C LEU A 17 -7.94 -16.87 13.20
N ILE A 18 -7.33 -15.72 13.43
CA ILE A 18 -5.89 -15.56 13.21
C ILE A 18 -5.13 -16.12 14.41
N THR A 19 -4.55 -17.29 14.18
CA THR A 19 -3.49 -17.91 14.97
C THR A 19 -2.24 -17.04 14.90
N LYS A 20 -1.60 -16.85 16.07
CA LYS A 20 -0.26 -16.27 16.35
C LYS A 20 0.36 -15.41 15.25
N ASN A 21 0.80 -14.20 15.60
CA ASN A 21 1.91 -13.50 14.92
C ASN A 21 3.09 -14.46 14.72
N HIS A 22 3.06 -15.23 13.64
CA HIS A 22 4.23 -15.92 13.15
C HIS A 22 5.03 -14.83 12.45
N TYR A 23 5.72 -14.03 13.24
CA TYR A 23 7.10 -13.77 12.89
C TYR A 23 7.70 -15.15 12.62
N PRO A 24 8.18 -15.45 11.40
CA PRO A 24 8.92 -16.67 11.20
C PRO A 24 10.06 -16.63 12.22
N LYS A 25 10.00 -17.49 13.25
CA LYS A 25 11.12 -17.73 14.14
C LYS A 25 12.30 -18.06 13.25
N ASP A 26 13.33 -17.22 13.31
CA ASP A 26 14.66 -17.43 12.75
C ASP A 26 14.71 -18.38 11.55
N TYR A 27 14.23 -17.93 10.39
CA TYR A 27 14.70 -18.54 9.15
C TYR A 27 16.12 -18.02 8.89
N ARG A 28 17.10 -18.53 9.66
CA ARG A 28 18.50 -18.44 9.29
C ARG A 28 18.63 -19.21 7.98
N LEU A 29 18.68 -18.48 6.86
CA LEU A 29 19.20 -19.02 5.61
C LEU A 29 20.53 -19.71 5.96
N LYS A 30 20.59 -21.04 5.83
CA LYS A 30 21.83 -21.79 6.03
C LYS A 30 22.91 -21.12 5.17
N LYS A 31 24.02 -20.68 5.79
CA LYS A 31 25.16 -20.13 5.06
C LYS A 31 25.62 -21.18 4.05
N SER A 32 25.32 -20.96 2.77
CA SER A 32 25.93 -21.72 1.69
C SER A 32 27.32 -21.14 1.41
N PRO A 33 28.23 -21.89 0.77
CA PRO A 33 29.56 -21.40 0.36
C PRO A 33 29.49 -20.15 -0.54
N ASP A 34 28.33 -19.89 -1.13
CA ASP A 34 28.03 -18.80 -2.07
C ASP A 34 27.30 -17.62 -1.40
N SER A 35 27.25 -17.60 -0.06
CA SER A 35 26.48 -16.60 0.70
C SER A 35 27.07 -15.20 0.69
N ASP A 36 28.39 -15.08 0.48
CA ASP A 36 29.10 -13.80 0.42
C ASP A 36 29.28 -13.28 -1.01
N SER A 37 28.90 -14.06 -2.04
CA SER A 37 28.87 -13.56 -3.42
C SER A 37 27.80 -12.49 -3.57
N ALA A 38 27.98 -11.55 -4.50
CA ALA A 38 26.98 -10.51 -4.76
C ALA A 38 25.59 -11.10 -5.12
N MET A 39 25.58 -12.27 -5.78
CA MET A 39 24.37 -13.04 -6.05
C MET A 39 23.75 -13.59 -4.76
N GLY A 40 24.55 -14.17 -3.87
CA GLY A 40 24.10 -14.68 -2.57
C GLY A 40 23.47 -13.58 -1.71
N VAL A 41 24.16 -12.45 -1.59
CA VAL A 41 23.66 -11.26 -0.87
C VAL A 41 22.38 -10.73 -1.51
N ALA A 42 22.34 -10.57 -2.84
CA ALA A 42 21.16 -10.08 -3.53
C ALA A 42 19.93 -10.98 -3.34
N LYS A 43 20.12 -12.31 -3.40
CA LYS A 43 19.06 -13.29 -3.11
C LYS A 43 18.57 -13.17 -1.67
N ARG A 44 19.48 -12.96 -0.71
CA ARG A 44 19.12 -12.78 0.70
C ARG A 44 18.34 -11.48 0.94
N ILE A 45 18.75 -10.37 0.34
CA ILE A 45 18.01 -9.09 0.38
C ILE A 45 16.59 -9.29 -0.14
N LEU A 46 16.44 -9.92 -1.32
CA LEU A 46 15.13 -10.16 -1.89
C LEU A 46 14.27 -11.09 -1.03
N ALA A 47 14.87 -12.13 -0.45
CA ALA A 47 14.17 -13.06 0.42
C ALA A 47 13.59 -12.36 1.67
N GLU A 48 14.34 -11.44 2.30
CA GLU A 48 13.84 -10.64 3.44
C GLU A 48 12.60 -9.83 3.07
N VAL A 49 12.58 -9.20 1.89
CA VAL A 49 11.40 -8.47 1.40
C VAL A 49 10.24 -9.42 1.10
N MET A 50 10.53 -10.58 0.50
CA MET A 50 9.53 -11.56 0.09
C MET A 50 8.80 -12.24 1.26
N ILE A 51 9.36 -12.25 2.47
CA ILE A 51 8.66 -12.68 3.69
C ILE A 51 7.37 -11.87 3.90
N PHE A 52 7.39 -10.59 3.55
CA PHE A 52 6.28 -9.67 3.78
C PHE A 52 5.41 -9.44 2.56
N ARG A 53 5.54 -10.28 1.53
CA ARG A 53 4.85 -10.03 0.27
C ARG A 53 3.32 -10.07 0.40
N ARG A 54 2.63 -9.27 -0.42
CA ARG A 54 1.18 -9.33 -0.64
C ARG A 54 0.89 -10.06 -1.96
N VAL A 55 0.06 -11.11 -1.91
CA VAL A 55 -0.41 -11.86 -3.09
C VAL A 55 -1.94 -11.93 -3.11
N PRO A 56 -2.58 -12.08 -4.27
CA PRO A 56 -4.03 -12.27 -4.34
C PRO A 56 -4.46 -13.58 -3.66
N GLU A 57 -5.61 -13.58 -2.98
CA GLU A 57 -6.15 -14.73 -2.22
C GLU A 57 -6.40 -15.98 -3.09
N THR A 58 -6.68 -15.78 -4.38
CA THR A 58 -7.06 -16.84 -5.32
C THR A 58 -5.88 -17.55 -5.98
N ILE A 59 -4.63 -17.18 -5.64
CA ILE A 59 -3.43 -17.68 -6.32
C ILE A 59 -2.54 -18.43 -5.31
N SER A 60 -2.05 -19.62 -5.69
CA SER A 60 -1.10 -20.35 -4.86
C SER A 60 0.21 -19.56 -4.67
N LEU A 61 0.67 -19.52 -3.42
CA LEU A 61 1.88 -18.80 -3.02
C LEU A 61 3.13 -19.45 -3.66
N CYS A 62 3.86 -18.72 -4.53
CA CYS A 62 5.20 -19.14 -5.00
C CYS A 62 6.15 -19.25 -3.78
N GLY A 63 7.12 -20.16 -3.68
CA GLY A 63 8.07 -20.12 -2.55
C GLY A 63 8.84 -18.78 -2.46
N THR A 64 9.44 -18.44 -1.30
CA THR A 64 10.29 -17.23 -1.17
C THR A 64 11.51 -17.26 -2.12
N GLY A 65 11.98 -18.45 -2.49
CA GLY A 65 13.02 -18.68 -3.50
C GLY A 65 12.52 -18.84 -4.94
N CYS A 66 11.29 -18.41 -5.27
CA CYS A 66 10.76 -18.60 -6.62
C CYS A 66 11.52 -17.77 -7.67
N GLN A 67 12.12 -18.46 -8.65
CA GLN A 67 12.92 -17.83 -9.71
C GLN A 67 12.10 -16.85 -10.58
N LYS A 68 10.84 -17.18 -10.87
CA LYS A 68 9.93 -16.28 -11.61
C LYS A 68 9.68 -14.99 -10.83
N CYS A 69 9.39 -15.11 -9.53
CA CYS A 69 9.19 -13.99 -8.61
C CYS A 69 10.49 -13.17 -8.46
N ALA A 70 11.67 -13.78 -8.57
CA ALA A 70 12.96 -13.11 -8.37
C ALA A 70 13.54 -12.40 -9.60
N SER A 71 13.34 -12.98 -10.79
CA SER A 71 13.94 -12.53 -12.06
C SER A 71 13.75 -11.02 -12.36
N PRO A 72 12.57 -10.40 -12.14
CA PRO A 72 12.38 -8.98 -12.44
C PRO A 72 13.17 -8.03 -11.53
N HIS A 73 13.64 -8.49 -10.37
CA HIS A 73 14.20 -7.64 -9.32
C HIS A 73 15.69 -7.88 -9.10
N LEU A 74 16.13 -9.15 -9.17
CA LEU A 74 17.51 -9.53 -8.90
C LEU A 74 18.56 -8.73 -9.68
N PRO A 75 18.41 -8.46 -11.00
CA PRO A 75 19.42 -7.70 -11.74
C PRO A 75 19.71 -6.32 -11.14
N LYS A 76 18.67 -5.63 -10.65
CA LYS A 76 18.79 -4.31 -10.00
C LYS A 76 19.51 -4.42 -8.65
N ILE A 77 19.16 -5.43 -7.86
CA ILE A 77 19.76 -5.68 -6.55
C ILE A 77 21.24 -6.05 -6.71
N ILE A 78 21.55 -7.00 -7.61
CA ILE A 78 22.93 -7.42 -7.91
C ILE A 78 23.77 -6.24 -8.38
N SER A 79 23.23 -5.37 -9.24
CA SER A 79 23.95 -4.19 -9.72
C SER A 79 24.37 -3.24 -8.60
N ALA A 80 23.50 -3.00 -7.61
CA ALA A 80 23.83 -2.17 -6.45
C ALA A 80 24.80 -2.89 -5.49
N VAL A 81 24.60 -4.18 -5.25
CA VAL A 81 25.50 -5.00 -4.41
C VAL A 81 26.92 -5.07 -4.97
N ASN A 82 27.08 -5.27 -6.28
CA ASN A 82 28.39 -5.26 -6.95
C ASN A 82 29.12 -3.92 -6.81
N LYS A 83 28.39 -2.82 -6.60
CA LYS A 83 28.95 -1.49 -6.39
C LYS A 83 29.15 -1.14 -4.92
N ASN A 84 28.77 -2.04 -4.01
CA ASN A 84 28.72 -1.78 -2.59
C ASN A 84 27.86 -0.54 -2.24
N GLU A 85 26.77 -0.33 -2.98
CA GLU A 85 25.83 0.77 -2.82
C GLU A 85 24.53 0.30 -2.14
N PRO A 86 23.83 1.15 -1.37
CA PRO A 86 22.51 0.79 -0.85
C PRO A 86 21.56 0.40 -1.99
N VAL A 87 20.79 -0.68 -1.80
CA VAL A 87 19.78 -1.07 -2.79
C VAL A 87 18.57 -0.15 -2.65
N THR A 88 18.23 0.58 -3.71
CA THR A 88 17.07 1.48 -3.69
C THR A 88 15.77 0.73 -4.00
N PHE A 89 14.78 0.91 -3.15
CA PHE A 89 13.40 0.52 -3.36
C PHE A 89 12.52 1.77 -3.47
N ILE A 90 11.49 1.71 -4.32
CA ILE A 90 10.48 2.77 -4.44
C ILE A 90 9.10 2.20 -4.12
N LEU A 91 8.31 2.90 -3.32
CA LEU A 91 6.99 2.48 -2.85
C LEU A 91 5.97 3.63 -2.99
N PRO A 92 5.05 3.59 -3.97
CA PRO A 92 3.88 4.46 -3.97
C PRO A 92 2.96 4.05 -2.86
N ALA A 93 2.77 4.96 -1.92
CA ALA A 93 2.06 4.77 -0.69
C ALA A 93 1.95 6.12 0.03
N PHE A 94 1.14 6.17 1.09
CA PHE A 94 0.99 7.32 1.96
C PHE A 94 0.52 8.59 1.21
N PRO A 95 -0.60 8.54 0.45
CA PRO A 95 -1.15 9.69 -0.27
C PRO A 95 -1.73 10.77 0.65
N GLY A 96 -2.26 10.38 1.80
CA GLY A 96 -3.21 11.17 2.58
C GLY A 96 -4.29 10.25 3.15
N LYS A 97 -4.93 10.66 4.25
CA LYS A 97 -6.04 9.90 4.87
C LYS A 97 -7.28 9.93 3.98
N SER A 98 -8.06 8.85 4.02
CA SER A 98 -9.37 8.78 3.37
C SER A 98 -10.23 9.99 3.74
N PRO A 99 -10.96 10.59 2.78
CA PRO A 99 -11.90 11.67 3.09
C PRO A 99 -13.14 11.18 3.84
N ASN A 100 -13.34 9.87 3.97
CA ASN A 100 -14.44 9.29 4.73
C ASN A 100 -14.14 9.30 6.24
N PRO A 101 -14.84 10.13 7.05
CA PRO A 101 -14.58 10.23 8.48
C PRO A 101 -14.95 8.96 9.27
N GLU A 102 -15.74 8.05 8.70
CA GLU A 102 -16.05 6.75 9.31
C GLU A 102 -14.92 5.74 9.15
N LYS A 103 -13.90 6.05 8.34
CA LYS A 103 -12.75 5.16 8.12
C LYS A 103 -11.54 5.54 8.97
N VAL A 104 -11.36 6.82 9.27
CA VAL A 104 -10.10 7.37 9.84
C VAL A 104 -10.36 8.28 11.05
N LEU A 105 -9.32 8.53 11.85
CA LEU A 105 -9.40 9.41 13.03
C LEU A 105 -9.33 10.92 12.69
N GLY A 106 -8.76 11.26 11.54
CA GLY A 106 -8.52 12.62 11.08
C GLY A 106 -7.73 12.63 9.78
N HIS A 107 -7.27 13.81 9.36
CA HIS A 107 -6.54 13.98 8.09
C HIS A 107 -5.01 13.76 8.21
N LEU A 108 -4.46 13.76 9.43
CA LEU A 108 -3.03 13.55 9.68
C LEU A 108 -2.69 12.06 9.84
N PRO A 109 -1.43 11.65 9.57
CA PRO A 109 -0.89 10.36 9.97
C PRO A 109 -1.15 10.07 11.47
N ASP A 110 -1.60 8.86 11.76
CA ASP A 110 -1.85 8.40 13.13
C ASP A 110 -0.98 7.17 13.46
N HIS A 111 -1.35 6.38 14.46
CA HIS A 111 -0.56 5.22 14.86
C HIS A 111 -0.45 4.17 13.74
N ALA A 112 -1.42 4.08 12.82
CA ALA A 112 -1.34 3.16 11.71
C ALA A 112 -0.15 3.47 10.79
N GLU A 113 0.07 4.75 10.47
CA GLU A 113 1.25 5.18 9.73
C GLU A 113 2.53 4.94 10.53
N ARG A 114 2.56 5.24 11.84
CA ARG A 114 3.72 4.97 12.70
C ARG A 114 4.11 3.49 12.69
N LEU A 115 3.15 2.58 12.84
CA LEU A 115 3.40 1.13 12.75
C LEU A 115 4.01 0.73 11.40
N SER A 116 3.51 1.32 10.32
CA SER A 116 3.98 1.03 8.96
C SER A 116 5.38 1.57 8.69
N LEU A 117 5.66 2.79 9.12
CA LEU A 117 6.99 3.39 9.04
C LEU A 117 8.00 2.60 9.87
N ASN A 118 7.63 2.21 11.10
CA ASN A 118 8.46 1.37 11.95
C ASN A 118 8.76 0.01 11.30
N PHE A 119 7.76 -0.62 10.68
CA PHE A 119 7.94 -1.86 9.94
C PHE A 119 8.96 -1.71 8.80
N LEU A 120 8.82 -0.68 7.96
CA LEU A 120 9.73 -0.42 6.85
C LEU A 120 11.14 -0.09 7.34
N GLY A 121 11.27 0.70 8.40
CA GLY A 121 12.55 1.00 9.05
C GLY A 121 13.23 -0.25 9.62
N THR A 122 12.47 -1.12 10.28
CA THR A 122 12.95 -2.40 10.80
C THR A 122 13.45 -3.30 9.66
N LEU A 123 12.76 -3.34 8.52
CA LEU A 123 13.21 -4.05 7.34
C LEU A 123 14.56 -3.52 6.82
N CYS A 124 14.73 -2.19 6.78
CA CYS A 124 16.03 -1.59 6.42
C CYS A 124 17.15 -2.03 7.37
N GLN A 125 16.92 -1.98 8.69
CA GLN A 125 17.92 -2.39 9.68
C GLN A 125 18.25 -3.89 9.60
N ARG A 126 17.25 -4.75 9.41
CA ARG A 126 17.46 -6.21 9.24
C ARG A 126 18.40 -6.52 8.08
N ILE A 127 18.25 -5.81 6.96
CA ILE A 127 19.12 -6.00 5.81
C ILE A 127 20.51 -5.41 6.05
N LYS A 128 20.59 -4.24 6.69
CA LYS A 128 21.86 -3.59 7.07
C LYS A 128 22.76 -4.48 7.94
N ASN A 129 22.15 -5.35 8.78
CA ASN A 129 22.89 -6.30 9.63
C ASN A 129 23.74 -7.33 8.87
N PHE A 130 23.45 -7.60 7.59
CA PHE A 130 24.25 -8.53 6.78
C PHE A 130 24.75 -7.94 5.46
N TYR A 131 24.30 -6.74 5.09
CA TYR A 131 24.78 -6.00 3.94
C TYR A 131 24.97 -4.55 4.39
N THR A 132 26.20 -4.16 4.74
CA THR A 132 26.51 -2.89 5.40
C THR A 132 25.94 -1.65 4.71
N PRO A 133 25.97 -1.51 3.35
CA PRO A 133 25.31 -0.39 2.68
C PRO A 133 23.78 -0.36 2.88
N GLY A 134 23.18 -1.52 3.16
CA GLY A 134 21.77 -1.67 3.46
C GLY A 134 20.85 -1.44 2.26
N ILE A 135 19.62 -1.05 2.54
CA ILE A 135 18.63 -0.65 1.53
C ILE A 135 18.11 0.75 1.88
N LYS A 136 17.62 1.46 0.86
CA LYS A 136 16.86 2.69 1.03
C LYS A 136 15.47 2.51 0.45
N ILE A 137 14.44 2.99 1.15
CA ILE A 137 13.06 2.95 0.66
C ILE A 137 12.58 4.38 0.46
N ILE A 138 12.27 4.73 -0.79
CA ILE A 138 11.70 6.02 -1.15
C ILE A 138 10.18 5.86 -1.23
N LEU A 139 9.47 6.52 -0.33
CA LEU A 139 8.01 6.61 -0.30
C LEU A 139 7.56 7.63 -1.35
N CYS A 140 7.10 7.13 -2.50
CA CYS A 140 6.65 7.96 -3.62
C CYS A 140 5.18 8.35 -3.43
N SER A 141 4.88 9.29 -2.54
CA SER A 141 3.49 9.69 -2.24
C SER A 141 2.75 10.11 -3.50
N ASP A 142 1.56 9.53 -3.67
CA ASP A 142 0.66 9.76 -4.77
C ASP A 142 -0.55 10.61 -4.37
N GLY A 143 -0.48 11.29 -3.22
CA GLY A 143 -1.52 12.19 -2.71
C GLY A 143 -1.89 13.28 -3.70
N ARG A 144 -0.90 14.05 -4.13
CA ARG A 144 -1.08 15.16 -5.07
C ARG A 144 -1.53 14.70 -6.46
N VAL A 145 -1.20 13.46 -6.83
CA VAL A 145 -1.62 12.84 -8.08
C VAL A 145 -3.13 12.59 -8.09
N PHE A 146 -3.73 12.31 -6.92
CA PHE A 146 -5.10 11.81 -6.82
C PHE A 146 -6.09 12.72 -6.08
N SER A 147 -5.63 13.73 -5.34
CA SER A 147 -6.44 14.49 -4.38
C SER A 147 -7.81 14.92 -4.90
N ASP A 148 -7.87 15.59 -6.04
CA ASP A 148 -9.10 16.03 -6.73
C ASP A 148 -10.02 14.87 -7.13
N VAL A 149 -9.48 13.78 -7.67
CA VAL A 149 -10.32 12.66 -8.15
C VAL A 149 -10.86 11.82 -7.01
N VAL A 150 -10.11 11.66 -5.91
CA VAL A 150 -10.53 10.88 -4.74
C VAL A 150 -11.22 11.72 -3.66
N GLY A 151 -11.27 13.05 -3.81
CA GLY A 151 -11.98 13.94 -2.90
C GLY A 151 -11.21 14.31 -1.64
N MET A 152 -9.88 14.27 -1.66
CA MET A 152 -9.04 14.80 -0.58
C MET A 152 -8.82 16.30 -0.79
N ASN A 153 -8.84 17.07 0.30
CA ASN A 153 -8.47 18.47 0.26
C ASN A 153 -6.96 18.61 0.03
N GLU A 154 -6.56 19.55 -0.82
CA GLU A 154 -5.14 19.76 -1.15
C GLU A 154 -4.31 20.20 0.08
N SER A 155 -4.92 20.97 0.99
CA SER A 155 -4.30 21.38 2.27
C SER A 155 -4.04 20.19 3.18
N ASP A 156 -4.96 19.23 3.22
CA ASP A 156 -4.87 18.04 4.07
C ASP A 156 -3.78 17.10 3.54
N VAL A 157 -3.63 17.00 2.22
CA VAL A 157 -2.52 16.27 1.58
C VAL A 157 -1.18 16.92 1.95
N THR A 158 -1.07 18.25 1.88
CA THR A 158 0.16 18.95 2.31
C THR A 158 0.46 18.70 3.78
N ALA A 159 -0.54 18.83 4.66
CA ALA A 159 -0.38 18.60 6.09
C ALA A 159 0.03 17.15 6.39
N TYR A 160 -0.55 16.18 5.68
CA TYR A 160 -0.20 14.77 5.79
C TYR A 160 1.25 14.50 5.35
N GLN A 161 1.69 15.08 4.23
CA GLN A 161 3.07 14.96 3.75
C GLN A 161 4.08 15.51 4.79
N LEU A 162 3.83 16.73 5.31
CA LEU A 162 4.69 17.37 6.31
C LEU A 162 4.77 16.55 7.60
N GLU A 163 3.63 16.04 8.07
CA GLU A 163 3.58 15.20 9.27
C GLU A 163 4.27 13.85 9.03
N LEU A 164 4.15 13.25 7.84
CA LEU A 164 4.85 12.02 7.49
C LEU A 164 6.38 12.21 7.53
N ASP A 165 6.89 13.30 6.96
CA ASP A 165 8.31 13.67 7.04
C ASP A 165 8.75 13.90 8.49
N ARG A 166 7.90 14.55 9.30
CA ARG A 166 8.13 14.75 10.74
C ARG A 166 8.23 13.41 11.47
N LEU A 167 7.33 12.46 11.20
CA LEU A 167 7.34 11.12 11.80
C LEU A 167 8.61 10.34 11.44
N ILE A 168 9.03 10.36 10.16
CA ILE A 168 10.27 9.71 9.71
C ILE A 168 11.47 10.24 10.50
N LYS A 169 11.55 11.56 10.71
CA LYS A 169 12.60 12.20 11.50
C LYS A 169 12.51 11.87 12.99
N GLU A 170 11.32 11.99 13.59
CA GLU A 170 11.06 11.69 15.01
C GLU A 170 11.46 10.25 15.35
N MET A 171 11.13 9.30 14.47
CA MET A 171 11.41 7.88 14.64
C MET A 171 12.83 7.48 14.20
N SER A 172 13.67 8.44 13.80
CA SER A 172 15.07 8.22 13.37
C SER A 172 15.22 7.21 12.22
N LEU A 173 14.31 7.24 11.25
CA LEU A 173 14.25 6.29 10.14
C LEU A 173 15.09 6.75 8.93
N ALA A 174 16.41 6.84 9.12
CA ALA A 174 17.35 7.44 8.14
C ALA A 174 17.40 6.77 6.75
N ASP A 175 16.95 5.51 6.64
CA ASP A 175 16.89 4.77 5.38
C ASP A 175 15.55 4.93 4.63
N LEU A 176 14.62 5.72 5.19
CA LEU A 176 13.37 6.10 4.56
C LEU A 176 13.44 7.57 4.10
N SER A 177 12.89 7.84 2.92
CA SER A 177 12.73 9.22 2.42
C SER A 177 11.44 9.34 1.62
N THR A 178 10.97 10.55 1.36
CA THR A 178 9.78 10.82 0.56
C THR A 178 10.13 11.36 -0.83
N PHE A 179 9.25 11.10 -1.79
CA PHE A 179 9.28 11.72 -3.12
C PHE A 179 7.85 12.04 -3.56
N ASN A 180 7.50 13.32 -3.57
CA ASN A 180 6.17 13.80 -3.90
C ASN A 180 6.16 14.41 -5.31
N LEU A 181 4.99 14.49 -5.95
CA LEU A 181 4.84 15.17 -7.24
C LEU A 181 5.31 16.64 -7.14
N ASP A 182 5.06 17.27 -5.99
CA ASP A 182 5.45 18.64 -5.66
C ASP A 182 6.97 18.86 -5.74
N TYR A 183 7.77 17.81 -5.50
CA TYR A 183 9.24 17.89 -5.57
C TYR A 183 9.75 17.86 -7.01
N PHE A 184 8.95 17.31 -7.93
CA PHE A 184 9.29 17.22 -9.35
C PHE A 184 8.89 18.48 -10.11
N TYR A 185 7.62 18.86 -10.00
CA TYR A 185 7.05 20.04 -10.66
C TYR A 185 7.06 21.23 -9.70
N LYS A 186 8.25 21.69 -9.33
CA LYS A 186 8.41 22.87 -8.48
C LYS A 186 7.70 24.07 -9.10
N ASP A 187 7.15 24.92 -8.24
CA ASP A 187 6.54 26.21 -8.60
C ASP A 187 5.25 26.15 -9.45
N LEU A 188 4.76 24.96 -9.81
CA LEU A 188 3.45 24.80 -10.46
C LEU A 188 2.32 24.73 -9.44
N HIS A 189 1.13 25.20 -9.83
CA HIS A 189 -0.08 24.92 -9.06
C HIS A 189 -0.46 23.43 -9.16
N PHE A 190 -1.12 22.88 -8.15
CA PHE A 190 -1.43 21.45 -8.05
C PHE A 190 -2.18 20.87 -9.27
N VAL A 191 -3.09 21.65 -9.86
CA VAL A 191 -3.79 21.27 -11.10
C VAL A 191 -2.81 21.15 -12.27
N GLN A 192 -1.93 22.13 -12.44
CA GLN A 192 -0.92 22.15 -13.51
C GLN A 192 0.08 21.00 -13.37
N MET A 193 0.47 20.65 -12.14
CA MET A 193 1.33 19.48 -11.90
C MET A 193 0.69 18.19 -12.44
N ARG A 194 -0.62 18.02 -12.25
CA ARG A 194 -1.36 16.85 -12.75
C ARG A 194 -1.52 16.89 -14.26
N GLU A 195 -1.75 18.07 -14.83
CA GLU A 195 -1.83 18.26 -16.29
C GLU A 195 -0.50 17.91 -16.96
N GLU A 196 0.63 18.41 -16.45
CA GLU A 196 1.96 18.09 -16.99
C GLU A 196 2.32 16.61 -16.79
N LEU A 197 1.99 16.02 -15.64
CA LEU A 197 2.12 14.56 -15.43
C LEU A 197 1.37 13.78 -16.51
N MET A 198 0.12 14.15 -16.77
CA MET A 198 -0.74 13.45 -17.73
C MET A 198 -0.35 13.72 -19.18
N LYS A 199 0.18 14.90 -19.49
CA LYS A 199 0.72 15.24 -20.81
C LYS A 199 1.98 14.43 -21.14
N SER A 200 2.89 14.26 -20.17
CA SER A 200 4.14 13.53 -20.38
C SER A 200 3.98 12.01 -20.30
N TYR A 201 3.13 11.51 -19.40
CA TYR A 201 3.07 10.08 -19.06
C TYR A 201 1.67 9.45 -19.14
N GLY A 202 0.65 10.25 -19.41
CA GLY A 202 -0.74 9.79 -19.42
C GLY A 202 -1.08 8.99 -20.68
N GLN A 203 -1.82 7.90 -20.48
CA GLN A 203 -2.44 7.15 -21.58
C GLN A 203 -3.81 7.74 -21.92
N SER A 204 -4.28 7.54 -23.17
CA SER A 204 -5.64 7.95 -23.54
C SER A 204 -6.70 7.16 -22.76
N LEU A 205 -7.82 7.81 -22.47
CA LEU A 205 -8.93 7.18 -21.75
C LEU A 205 -9.52 6.00 -22.54
N ASP A 206 -9.63 6.12 -23.86
CA ASP A 206 -10.21 5.08 -24.70
C ASP A 206 -9.34 3.83 -24.76
N PHE A 207 -8.02 3.98 -24.83
CA PHE A 207 -7.09 2.86 -24.74
C PHE A 207 -7.27 2.12 -23.41
N LEU A 208 -7.34 2.84 -22.30
CA LEU A 208 -7.53 2.22 -20.99
C LEU A 208 -8.88 1.50 -20.89
N LYS A 209 -9.98 2.11 -21.37
CA LYS A 209 -11.31 1.48 -21.41
C LYS A 209 -11.29 0.19 -22.22
N GLN A 210 -10.64 0.20 -23.39
CA GLN A 210 -10.50 -0.98 -24.22
C GLN A 210 -9.73 -2.09 -23.50
N LYS A 211 -8.59 -1.74 -22.89
CA LYS A 211 -7.75 -2.66 -22.12
C LYS A 211 -8.52 -3.31 -20.95
N ILE A 212 -9.25 -2.51 -20.17
CA ILE A 212 -10.10 -2.99 -19.06
C ILE A 212 -11.21 -3.91 -19.56
N ARG A 213 -11.88 -3.54 -20.65
CA ARG A 213 -12.96 -4.36 -21.25
C ARG A 213 -12.43 -5.70 -21.76
N ASN A 214 -11.26 -5.69 -22.39
CA ASN A 214 -10.63 -6.93 -22.84
C ASN A 214 -10.23 -7.81 -21.67
N GLY A 215 -9.78 -7.23 -20.55
CA GLY A 215 -9.36 -7.96 -19.35
C GLY A 215 -10.43 -8.85 -18.71
N ALA A 216 -11.71 -8.65 -19.03
CA ALA A 216 -12.80 -9.53 -18.57
C ALA A 216 -12.94 -10.81 -19.41
N LYS A 217 -12.22 -10.92 -20.54
CA LYS A 217 -12.33 -12.07 -21.46
C LYS A 217 -11.39 -13.20 -21.03
N PRO A 218 -11.76 -14.48 -21.25
CA PRO A 218 -10.86 -15.61 -20.98
C PRO A 218 -9.53 -15.57 -21.75
N SER A 219 -9.52 -14.96 -22.94
CA SER A 219 -8.34 -14.80 -23.79
C SER A 219 -7.49 -13.56 -23.48
N ALA A 220 -7.82 -12.81 -22.42
CA ALA A 220 -7.13 -11.59 -22.06
C ALA A 220 -5.65 -11.86 -21.71
N SER A 221 -4.77 -10.96 -22.14
CA SER A 221 -3.39 -10.97 -21.69
C SER A 221 -3.30 -10.70 -20.17
N PRO A 222 -2.22 -11.12 -19.48
CA PRO A 222 -2.05 -10.86 -18.04
C PRO A 222 -2.17 -9.38 -17.67
N ASP A 223 -1.69 -8.49 -18.55
CA ASP A 223 -1.74 -7.04 -18.37
C ASP A 223 -3.16 -6.47 -18.51
N GLU A 224 -3.97 -7.02 -19.41
CA GLU A 224 -5.40 -6.68 -19.52
C GLU A 224 -6.19 -7.18 -18.31
N GLN A 225 -5.96 -8.43 -17.88
CA GLN A 225 -6.59 -8.99 -16.68
C GLN A 225 -6.29 -8.15 -15.44
N GLU A 226 -5.03 -7.73 -15.28
CA GLU A 226 -4.61 -6.85 -14.19
C GLU A 226 -5.31 -5.49 -14.25
N ALA A 227 -5.43 -4.88 -15.45
CA ALA A 227 -6.14 -3.62 -15.60
C ALA A 227 -7.62 -3.74 -15.20
N ASN A 228 -8.29 -4.83 -15.58
CA ASN A 228 -9.67 -5.10 -15.18
C ASN A 228 -9.81 -5.31 -13.66
N ARG A 229 -8.89 -6.07 -13.06
CA ARG A 229 -8.82 -6.29 -11.61
C ARG A 229 -8.64 -4.96 -10.86
N MET A 230 -7.71 -4.12 -11.31
CA MET A 230 -7.49 -2.79 -10.73
C MET A 230 -8.74 -1.92 -10.85
N TYR A 231 -9.41 -1.90 -12.01
CA TYR A 231 -10.64 -1.13 -12.21
C TYR A 231 -11.75 -1.56 -11.26
N SER A 232 -11.96 -2.86 -11.10
CA SER A 232 -12.95 -3.39 -10.16
C SER A 232 -12.61 -3.02 -8.71
N GLY A 233 -11.35 -3.19 -8.31
CA GLY A 233 -10.88 -2.86 -6.97
C GLY A 233 -10.99 -1.37 -6.63
N ILE A 234 -10.53 -0.49 -7.53
CA ILE A 234 -10.58 0.96 -7.36
C ILE A 234 -12.02 1.47 -7.39
N THR A 235 -12.88 0.93 -8.27
CA THR A 235 -14.30 1.31 -8.28
C THR A 235 -14.96 0.99 -6.95
N ARG A 236 -14.72 -0.20 -6.39
CA ARG A 236 -15.23 -0.58 -5.07
C ARG A 236 -14.69 0.34 -3.97
N PHE A 237 -13.40 0.61 -4.01
CA PHE A 237 -12.74 1.49 -3.05
C PHE A 237 -13.35 2.91 -3.04
N LEU A 238 -13.47 3.54 -4.21
CA LEU A 238 -14.07 4.87 -4.35
C LEU A 238 -15.53 4.91 -3.94
N PHE A 239 -16.26 3.81 -4.21
CA PHE A 239 -17.65 3.67 -3.80
C PHE A 239 -17.77 3.62 -2.28
N GLU A 240 -16.92 2.86 -1.60
CA GLU A 240 -16.88 2.78 -0.13
C GLU A 240 -16.49 4.12 0.51
N ASP A 241 -15.52 4.84 -0.07
CA ASP A 241 -15.12 6.16 0.43
C ASP A 241 -16.25 7.20 0.29
N ALA A 242 -17.05 7.13 -0.76
CA ALA A 242 -18.18 8.04 -0.97
C ALA A 242 -19.44 7.67 -0.17
N MET A 243 -19.52 6.47 0.40
CA MET A 243 -20.66 5.99 1.19
C MET A 243 -20.42 6.24 2.69
N HIS A 244 -20.77 7.44 3.17
CA HIS A 244 -20.67 7.82 4.58
C HIS A 244 -21.91 8.59 5.06
N ALA A 245 -22.10 8.70 6.37
CA ALA A 245 -23.15 9.51 6.97
C ALA A 245 -23.07 10.98 6.52
N GLY A 246 -24.22 11.56 6.16
CA GLY A 246 -24.32 12.93 5.66
C GLY A 246 -24.14 13.08 4.14
N GLN A 247 -23.76 12.04 3.41
CA GLN A 247 -23.78 12.07 1.95
C GLN A 247 -25.23 12.09 1.43
N THR A 248 -25.52 12.88 0.39
CA THR A 248 -26.89 13.12 -0.13
C THR A 248 -27.21 12.47 -1.47
N LYS A 249 -26.21 11.91 -2.16
CA LYS A 249 -26.36 11.28 -3.47
C LYS A 249 -27.01 9.89 -3.35
N SER A 250 -27.74 9.50 -4.39
CA SER A 250 -28.27 8.13 -4.47
C SER A 250 -27.13 7.12 -4.62
N ARG A 251 -27.32 5.91 -4.10
CA ARG A 251 -26.37 4.79 -4.25
C ARG A 251 -25.96 4.57 -5.70
N THR A 252 -26.91 4.66 -6.63
CA THR A 252 -26.67 4.51 -8.08
C THR A 252 -25.82 5.65 -8.65
N ALA A 253 -26.06 6.89 -8.20
CA ALA A 253 -25.23 8.04 -8.62
C ALA A 253 -23.78 7.88 -8.14
N ILE A 254 -23.57 7.48 -6.88
CA ILE A 254 -22.23 7.21 -6.33
C ILE A 254 -21.54 6.09 -7.10
N GLN A 255 -22.27 5.01 -7.41
CA GLN A 255 -21.73 3.90 -8.20
C GLN A 255 -21.30 4.34 -9.60
N LYS A 256 -22.07 5.21 -10.25
CA LYS A 256 -21.75 5.76 -11.58
C LYS A 256 -20.51 6.67 -11.52
N GLU A 257 -20.45 7.57 -10.55
CA GLU A 257 -19.31 8.47 -10.34
C GLU A 257 -18.04 7.70 -10.01
N SER A 258 -18.12 6.71 -9.13
CA SER A 258 -16.99 5.86 -8.74
C SER A 258 -16.38 5.12 -9.94
N ARG A 259 -17.23 4.61 -10.85
CA ARG A 259 -16.77 3.99 -12.11
C ARG A 259 -16.03 4.98 -13.01
N PHE A 260 -16.56 6.20 -13.14
CA PHE A 260 -15.92 7.25 -13.94
C PHE A 260 -14.56 7.65 -13.36
N LYS A 261 -14.53 7.94 -12.06
CA LYS A 261 -13.33 8.32 -11.32
C LYS A 261 -12.27 7.20 -11.33
N ALA A 262 -12.68 5.93 -11.29
CA ALA A 262 -11.75 4.79 -11.30
C ALA A 262 -10.87 4.77 -12.56
N TYR A 263 -11.39 5.17 -13.72
CA TYR A 263 -10.55 5.29 -14.92
C TYR A 263 -9.44 6.31 -14.72
N GLU A 264 -9.78 7.49 -14.20
CA GLU A 264 -8.80 8.57 -14.03
C GLU A 264 -7.76 8.24 -12.95
N VAL A 265 -8.17 7.60 -11.85
CA VAL A 265 -7.23 7.06 -10.84
C VAL A 265 -6.24 6.08 -11.47
N ILE A 266 -6.69 5.16 -12.33
CA ILE A 266 -5.78 4.21 -12.99
C ILE A 266 -4.85 4.92 -13.98
N ARG A 267 -5.37 5.84 -14.79
CA ARG A 267 -4.56 6.61 -15.75
C ARG A 267 -3.43 7.35 -15.03
N ARG A 268 -3.76 8.04 -13.95
CA ARG A 268 -2.80 8.79 -13.15
C ARG A 268 -1.85 7.90 -12.36
N SER A 269 -2.31 6.74 -11.88
CA SER A 269 -1.43 5.74 -11.24
C SER A 269 -0.40 5.17 -12.22
N ASN A 270 -0.80 4.92 -13.46
CA ASN A 270 0.10 4.50 -14.53
C ASN A 270 1.08 5.61 -14.91
N ALA A 271 0.61 6.85 -15.05
CA ALA A 271 1.45 8.01 -15.33
C ALA A 271 2.49 8.24 -14.22
N TRP A 272 2.05 8.21 -12.94
CA TRP A 272 2.93 8.30 -11.79
C TRP A 272 3.96 7.17 -11.76
N SER A 273 3.53 5.94 -12.06
CA SER A 273 4.43 4.78 -12.16
C SER A 273 5.49 4.94 -13.27
N ALA A 274 5.14 5.57 -14.40
CA ALA A 274 6.09 5.84 -15.47
C ALA A 274 7.10 6.93 -15.05
N LEU A 275 6.63 8.04 -14.48
CA LEU A 275 7.49 9.12 -13.98
C LEU A 275 8.53 8.59 -12.98
N ILE A 276 8.10 7.86 -11.95
CA ILE A 276 9.04 7.36 -10.93
C ILE A 276 9.93 6.22 -11.44
N ALA A 277 9.52 5.49 -12.48
CA ALA A 277 10.40 4.54 -13.15
C ALA A 277 11.50 5.26 -13.94
N GLU A 278 11.20 6.39 -14.57
CA GLU A 278 12.18 7.25 -15.23
C GLU A 278 13.13 7.90 -14.23
N ARG A 279 12.59 8.40 -13.10
CA ARG A 279 13.39 9.06 -12.05
C ARG A 279 14.27 8.09 -11.27
N PHE A 280 13.82 6.85 -11.08
CA PHE A 280 14.53 5.84 -10.31
C PHE A 280 14.69 4.53 -11.11
N PRO A 281 15.43 4.54 -12.23
CA PRO A 281 15.45 3.43 -13.18
C PRO A 281 16.06 2.16 -12.58
N LYS A 282 16.99 2.32 -11.64
CA LYS A 282 17.68 1.24 -10.92
C LYS A 282 16.92 0.75 -9.69
N ALA A 283 15.82 1.39 -9.29
CA ALA A 283 15.11 1.02 -8.07
C ALA A 283 14.24 -0.24 -8.27
N VAL A 284 14.17 -1.05 -7.22
CA VAL A 284 13.21 -2.16 -7.12
C VAL A 284 11.83 -1.59 -6.77
N ARG A 285 10.82 -1.98 -7.53
CA ARG A 285 9.47 -1.42 -7.42
C ARG A 285 8.64 -2.19 -6.40
N LEU A 286 8.38 -1.60 -5.24
CA LEU A 286 7.39 -2.09 -4.28
C LEU A 286 5.97 -1.60 -4.65
N SER A 287 4.97 -2.22 -4.05
CA SER A 287 3.56 -1.84 -4.19
C SER A 287 2.79 -2.20 -2.93
N ILE A 288 1.79 -1.40 -2.57
CA ILE A 288 0.82 -1.76 -1.52
C ILE A 288 -0.28 -2.71 -1.99
N HIS A 289 -0.39 -2.92 -3.31
CA HIS A 289 -1.36 -3.84 -3.88
C HIS A 289 -0.78 -5.25 -4.00
N PRO A 290 -1.60 -6.30 -3.86
CA PRO A 290 -1.18 -7.66 -4.13
C PRO A 290 -0.67 -7.83 -5.57
N GLN A 291 0.44 -8.55 -5.73
CA GLN A 291 1.08 -8.78 -7.02
C GLN A 291 1.17 -10.27 -7.34
N THR A 292 1.04 -10.61 -8.62
CA THR A 292 1.14 -11.99 -9.12
C THR A 292 2.59 -12.42 -9.27
N CYS A 293 2.81 -13.73 -9.37
CA CYS A 293 4.12 -14.34 -9.58
C CYS A 293 4.79 -13.76 -10.84
N GLY A 294 6.02 -13.25 -10.68
CA GLY A 294 6.78 -12.66 -11.79
C GLY A 294 6.37 -11.24 -12.20
N SER A 295 5.49 -10.59 -11.43
CA SER A 295 5.19 -9.17 -11.63
C SER A 295 6.47 -8.31 -11.52
N LYS A 296 6.51 -7.21 -12.29
CA LYS A 296 7.56 -6.20 -12.17
C LYS A 296 7.45 -5.37 -10.88
N LYS A 297 6.35 -5.54 -10.13
CA LYS A 297 6.08 -4.90 -8.85
C LYS A 297 6.08 -5.97 -7.75
N LEU A 298 6.66 -5.64 -6.59
CA LEU A 298 6.61 -6.47 -5.37
C LEU A 298 5.57 -5.92 -4.41
N GLY A 299 4.45 -6.62 -4.27
CA GLY A 299 3.47 -6.31 -3.23
C GLY A 299 4.09 -6.50 -1.86
N ILE A 300 4.00 -5.52 -0.95
CA ILE A 300 4.54 -5.59 0.41
C ILE A 300 3.46 -5.23 1.43
N ARG A 301 3.42 -5.97 2.56
CA ARG A 301 2.57 -5.64 3.71
C ARG A 301 3.12 -4.45 4.46
N LEU A 302 2.25 -3.68 5.10
CA LEU A 302 2.64 -2.53 5.92
C LEU A 302 2.34 -2.72 7.41
N ILE A 303 1.29 -3.48 7.75
CA ILE A 303 0.91 -3.75 9.15
C ILE A 303 0.49 -5.21 9.29
N GLY A 304 1.06 -5.90 10.28
CA GLY A 304 0.68 -7.25 10.70
C GLY A 304 0.46 -8.24 9.55
N ASN A 305 -0.63 -9.00 9.64
CA ASN A 305 -1.10 -9.89 8.58
C ASN A 305 -2.14 -9.25 7.64
N GLU A 306 -2.21 -7.91 7.62
CA GLU A 306 -3.21 -7.20 6.82
C GLU A 306 -2.94 -7.35 5.32
N SER A 307 -3.89 -7.98 4.64
CA SER A 307 -3.77 -8.35 3.23
C SER A 307 -4.37 -7.31 2.29
N TRP A 308 -5.30 -6.48 2.76
CA TRP A 308 -6.08 -5.60 1.90
C TRP A 308 -6.07 -4.12 2.31
N MET A 309 -6.26 -3.82 3.60
CA MET A 309 -6.32 -2.43 4.06
C MET A 309 -4.93 -1.79 4.10
N THR A 310 -4.90 -0.48 3.88
CA THR A 310 -3.70 0.36 4.04
C THR A 310 -3.91 1.34 5.20
N PRO A 311 -2.83 1.84 5.83
CA PRO A 311 -2.88 2.67 7.04
C PRO A 311 -3.77 3.92 6.92
N TRP A 312 -3.81 4.50 5.72
CA TRP A 312 -4.58 5.70 5.44
C TRP A 312 -6.06 5.46 5.13
N HIS A 313 -6.53 4.21 5.15
CA HIS A 313 -7.92 3.83 4.92
C HIS A 313 -8.59 3.19 6.14
N GLY A 314 -7.96 3.30 7.31
CA GLY A 314 -8.43 2.68 8.54
C GLY A 314 -7.77 3.31 9.76
N VAL A 315 -8.01 2.66 10.90
CA VAL A 315 -7.41 2.95 12.20
C VAL A 315 -6.69 1.71 12.69
N ALA A 316 -5.56 1.90 13.38
CA ALA A 316 -4.94 0.81 14.11
C ALA A 316 -5.83 0.43 15.31
N VAL A 317 -6.02 -0.86 15.51
CA VAL A 317 -6.72 -1.41 16.67
C VAL A 317 -5.79 -2.39 17.38
N GLU A 318 -5.43 -2.06 18.61
CA GLU A 318 -4.61 -2.89 19.48
C GLU A 318 -5.43 -4.02 20.08
N SER A 319 -4.86 -5.22 20.07
CA SER A 319 -5.38 -6.42 20.71
C SER A 319 -4.23 -7.18 21.40
N ASN A 320 -4.58 -8.22 22.17
CA ASN A 320 -3.61 -9.16 22.74
C ASN A 320 -2.74 -9.89 21.69
N LYS A 321 -3.18 -9.94 20.44
CA LYS A 321 -2.45 -10.52 19.31
C LYS A 321 -1.65 -9.48 18.51
N GLY A 322 -1.59 -8.23 18.98
CA GLY A 322 -0.97 -7.11 18.28
C GLY A 322 -1.98 -6.24 17.55
N TYR A 323 -1.53 -5.50 16.54
CA TYR A 323 -2.33 -4.51 15.83
C TYR A 323 -2.99 -5.07 14.56
N VAL A 324 -4.24 -4.70 14.35
CA VAL A 324 -4.99 -4.89 13.09
C VAL A 324 -5.49 -3.56 12.55
N LEU A 325 -5.87 -3.51 11.28
CA LEU A 325 -6.52 -2.34 10.69
C LEU A 325 -8.02 -2.60 10.56
N LEU A 326 -8.83 -1.67 11.07
CA LEU A 326 -10.28 -1.65 10.89
C LEU A 326 -10.72 -0.28 10.38
N ARG A 327 -11.96 -0.18 9.88
CA ARG A 327 -12.58 1.15 9.73
C ARG A 327 -12.86 1.71 11.13
N ARG A 328 -12.79 3.03 11.29
CA ARG A 328 -13.12 3.68 12.56
C ARG A 328 -14.52 3.28 13.07
N SER A 329 -15.54 3.28 12.21
CA SER A 329 -16.90 2.90 12.61
C SER A 329 -17.01 1.43 13.06
N GLU A 330 -16.20 0.54 12.50
CA GLU A 330 -16.12 -0.86 12.93
C GLU A 330 -15.44 -0.98 14.30
N ALA A 331 -14.35 -0.23 14.53
CA ALA A 331 -13.68 -0.19 15.83
C ALA A 331 -14.61 0.36 16.94
N GLU A 332 -15.36 1.43 16.64
CA GLU A 332 -16.35 2.00 17.54
C GLU A 332 -17.50 1.02 17.83
N ALA A 333 -18.01 0.32 16.79
CA ALA A 333 -19.06 -0.70 16.96
C ALA A 333 -18.62 -1.91 17.79
N LEU A 334 -17.32 -2.21 17.83
CA LEU A 334 -16.74 -3.24 18.69
C LEU A 334 -16.53 -2.76 20.15
N GLY A 335 -16.86 -1.51 20.46
CA GLY A 335 -16.63 -0.92 21.79
C GLY A 335 -15.15 -0.69 22.08
N ALA A 336 -14.30 -0.58 21.06
CA ALA A 336 -12.88 -0.31 21.27
C ALA A 336 -12.70 1.09 21.87
N LYS A 337 -11.77 1.22 22.82
CA LYS A 337 -11.47 2.49 23.49
C LYS A 337 -10.51 3.31 22.64
N LEU A 338 -10.86 4.58 22.38
CA LEU A 338 -9.95 5.52 21.73
C LEU A 338 -8.79 5.88 22.66
N ILE A 339 -7.57 5.76 22.14
CA ILE A 339 -6.32 6.14 22.80
C ILE A 339 -5.81 7.43 22.16
N CYS A 340 -5.41 8.38 23.00
CA CYS A 340 -4.78 9.62 22.58
C CYS A 340 -3.28 9.60 22.88
N SER A 341 -2.48 10.25 22.05
CA SER A 341 -1.06 10.52 22.34
C SER A 341 -0.92 11.58 23.44
N SER A 342 0.30 11.73 23.96
CA SER A 342 0.63 12.68 25.03
C SER A 342 0.35 14.14 24.67
N ASP A 343 0.33 14.48 23.38
CA ASP A 343 -0.05 15.80 22.85
C ASP A 343 -1.56 15.97 22.63
N GLY A 344 -2.37 15.00 23.08
CA GLY A 344 -3.84 15.04 22.98
C GLY A 344 -4.42 14.61 21.63
N ARG A 345 -3.60 14.25 20.64
CA ARG A 345 -4.10 13.78 19.33
C ARG A 345 -4.64 12.36 19.42
N HIS A 346 -5.66 12.05 18.61
CA HIS A 346 -6.15 10.68 18.47
C HIS A 346 -5.06 9.78 17.85
N SER A 347 -4.75 8.67 18.51
CA SER A 347 -3.65 7.78 18.12
C SER A 347 -4.17 6.49 17.46
N HIS A 348 -4.95 5.70 18.20
CA HIS A 348 -5.46 4.39 17.77
C HIS A 348 -6.59 3.94 18.69
N TYR A 349 -7.18 2.79 18.41
CA TYR A 349 -8.15 2.14 19.28
C TYR A 349 -7.52 0.95 20.02
N GLN A 350 -8.04 0.61 21.19
CA GLN A 350 -7.68 -0.59 21.95
C GLN A 350 -8.93 -1.41 22.25
N LEU A 351 -8.92 -2.69 21.91
CA LEU A 351 -9.98 -3.61 22.34
C LEU A 351 -9.77 -3.92 23.83
N MET A 352 -10.79 -3.66 24.65
CA MET A 352 -10.77 -4.16 26.02
C MET A 352 -10.80 -5.69 25.98
N ALA A 353 -9.92 -6.34 26.74
CA ALA A 353 -9.93 -7.80 26.86
C ALA A 353 -11.34 -8.26 27.24
N GLU A 354 -11.84 -9.33 26.61
CA GLU A 354 -13.07 -10.00 27.04
C GLU A 354 -12.98 -10.20 28.55
N VAL A 355 -13.92 -9.61 29.30
CA VAL A 355 -14.16 -9.98 30.68
C VAL A 355 -14.51 -11.46 30.62
N SER A 356 -13.61 -12.31 31.06
CA SER A 356 -13.91 -13.72 31.33
C SER A 356 -15.01 -13.73 32.38
N TYR A 357 -16.25 -13.92 31.95
CA TYR A 357 -17.26 -14.46 32.84
C TYR A 357 -16.86 -15.91 33.08
N GLU A 358 -16.12 -16.13 34.16
CA GLU A 358 -16.13 -17.43 34.82
C GLU A 358 -17.56 -17.65 35.31
N LEU A 359 -18.24 -18.63 34.71
CA LEU A 359 -19.41 -19.28 35.30
C LEU A 359 -18.96 -20.60 35.91
#